data_AF-A0A5K7YXF2-F1
#
_entry.id   AF-A0A5K7YXF2-F1
#
_cell.length_a   1.000
_cell.length_b   1.000
_cell.length_c   1.000
_cell.angle_alpha   90.00
_cell.angle_beta   90.00
_cell.angle_gamma   90.00
#
_symmetry.space_group_name_H-M   'P 1'
#
loop_
_entity.id
_entity.type
_entity.pdbx_description
1 polymer ?
#
loop_
_entity_poly.entity_id
_entity_poly.type
_entity_poly.pdbx_seq_one_letter_code
_entity_poly.pdbx_strand_id
1 'polypeptide(L)'
;MIHQFYDHVIADPELKPFFKDTSMDKLRRMQREFFSAAIDGPITYTGKPLNYIYHGRGIIKHHFALYVGHLLDTLQGLEIDEQDVQDIISRINTFADEITGISGSVG
;
A
#
# COMPACT_ATOMS: atom_id res chain seq x y z
N MET A 1 10.36 3.12 -9.66
CA MET A 1 9.35 3.24 -8.58
C MET A 1 8.54 1.95 -8.39
N ILE A 2 7.34 1.75 -8.98
CA ILE A 2 6.44 0.62 -8.61
C ILE A 2 7.07 -0.78 -8.73
N HIS A 3 7.91 -1.01 -9.75
CA HIS A 3 8.62 -2.30 -9.87
C HIS A 3 9.56 -2.52 -8.69
N GLN A 4 10.47 -1.56 -8.44
CA GLN A 4 11.41 -1.59 -7.31
C GLN A 4 10.69 -1.73 -5.96
N PHE A 5 9.61 -0.98 -5.77
CA PHE A 5 8.79 -1.07 -4.57
C PHE A 5 8.28 -2.50 -4.33
N TYR A 6 7.65 -3.10 -5.35
CA TYR A 6 7.14 -4.46 -5.21
C TYR A 6 8.25 -5.52 -5.14
N ASP A 7 9.44 -5.25 -5.67
CA ASP A 7 10.59 -6.13 -5.51
C ASP A 7 11.05 -6.18 -4.04
N HIS A 8 11.04 -5.04 -3.34
CA HIS A 8 11.30 -5.00 -1.89
C HIS A 8 10.20 -5.71 -1.09
N VAL A 9 8.92 -5.45 -1.42
CA VAL A 9 7.77 -6.06 -0.71
C VAL A 9 7.75 -7.58 -0.84
N ILE A 10 8.05 -8.16 -2.01
CA ILE A 10 8.07 -9.62 -2.19
C ILE A 10 9.36 -10.28 -1.71
N ALA A 11 10.42 -9.50 -1.48
CA ALA A 11 11.65 -9.96 -0.86
C ALA A 11 11.52 -10.02 0.67
N ASP A 12 10.64 -9.22 1.27
CA ASP A 12 10.36 -9.23 2.71
C ASP A 12 9.70 -10.57 3.15
N PRO A 13 10.34 -11.34 4.05
CA PRO A 13 9.82 -12.62 4.52
C PRO A 13 8.45 -12.55 5.20
N GLU A 14 8.12 -11.41 5.82
CA GLU A 14 6.85 -11.21 6.53
C GLU A 14 5.72 -10.81 5.58
N LEU A 15 6.04 -10.14 4.46
CA LEU A 15 5.05 -9.72 3.47
C LEU A 15 4.84 -10.73 2.35
N LYS A 16 5.91 -11.39 1.90
CA LYS A 16 5.90 -12.36 0.81
C LYS A 16 4.77 -13.40 0.87
N PRO A 17 4.38 -13.97 2.04
CA PRO A 17 3.28 -14.93 2.11
C PRO A 17 1.94 -14.41 1.57
N PHE A 18 1.66 -13.11 1.71
CA PHE A 18 0.40 -12.51 1.24
C PHE A 18 0.28 -12.40 -0.29
N PHE A 19 1.40 -12.56 -1.01
CA PHE A 19 1.48 -12.39 -2.46
C PHE A 19 1.66 -13.70 -3.23
N LYS A 20 1.71 -14.86 -2.56
CA LYS A 20 2.00 -16.17 -3.19
C LYS A 20 1.10 -16.51 -4.38
N ASP A 21 -0.19 -16.20 -4.28
CA ASP A 21 -1.18 -16.48 -5.33
C ASP A 21 -1.54 -15.23 -6.15
N THR A 22 -0.77 -14.15 -6.00
CA THR A 22 -1.05 -12.87 -6.66
C THR A 22 -0.26 -12.74 -7.96
N SER A 23 -0.95 -12.37 -9.04
CA SER A 23 -0.28 -11.99 -10.29
C SER A 23 0.42 -10.64 -10.12
N MET A 24 1.73 -10.68 -9.94
CA MET A 24 2.55 -9.48 -9.69
C MET A 24 2.47 -8.47 -10.84
N ASP A 25 2.38 -8.92 -12.09
CA ASP A 25 2.25 -8.01 -13.24
C ASP A 25 0.93 -7.24 -13.22
N LYS A 26 -0.18 -7.93 -12.89
CA LYS A 26 -1.49 -7.28 -12.72
C LYS A 26 -1.49 -6.34 -11.53
N LEU A 27 -0.89 -6.76 -10.42
CA LEU A 27 -0.79 -5.94 -9.21
C LEU A 27 0.02 -4.66 -9.48
N ARG A 28 1.21 -4.77 -10.05
CA ARG A 28 2.07 -3.61 -10.39
C ARG A 28 1.37 -2.65 -11.35
N ARG A 29 0.61 -3.15 -12.34
CA ARG A 29 -0.17 -2.29 -13.25
C ARG A 29 -1.23 -1.50 -12.49
N MET A 30 -2.05 -2.18 -11.69
CA MET A 30 -3.12 -1.56 -10.90
C MET A 30 -2.55 -0.56 -9.89
N GLN A 31 -1.42 -0.89 -9.28
CA GLN A 31 -0.79 -0.03 -8.26
C GLN A 31 -0.15 1.20 -8.89
N ARG A 32 0.42 1.10 -10.10
CA ARG A 32 0.85 2.29 -10.83
C ARG A 32 -0.30 3.26 -11.07
N GLU A 33 -1.45 2.76 -11.52
CA GLU A 33 -2.65 3.57 -11.71
C GLU A 33 -3.10 4.22 -10.38
N PHE A 34 -3.10 3.46 -9.29
CA PHE A 34 -3.41 3.97 -7.95
C PHE A 34 -2.42 5.05 -7.51
N PHE A 35 -1.12 4.79 -7.50
CA PHE A 35 -0.11 5.75 -7.05
C PHE A 35 -0.06 7.01 -7.93
N SER A 36 -0.18 6.89 -9.25
CA SER A 36 -0.26 8.07 -10.13
C SER A 36 -1.49 8.93 -9.81
N ALA A 37 -2.65 8.30 -9.61
CA ALA A 37 -3.83 9.03 -9.15
C ALA A 37 -3.66 9.62 -7.75
N ALA A 38 -2.77 9.06 -6.91
CA ALA A 38 -2.54 9.54 -5.54
C ALA A 38 -1.80 10.87 -5.56
N ILE A 39 -0.82 10.95 -6.45
CA ILE A 39 0.04 12.11 -6.64
C ILE A 39 -0.74 13.29 -7.24
N ASP A 40 -1.64 13.03 -8.20
CA ASP A 40 -2.35 14.10 -8.93
C ASP A 40 -3.57 14.70 -8.19
N GLY A 41 -3.89 14.25 -6.97
CA GLY A 41 -5.03 14.76 -6.18
C GLY A 41 -5.82 13.65 -5.48
N PRO A 42 -6.93 13.96 -4.79
CA PRO A 42 -7.66 12.99 -3.98
C PRO A 42 -8.18 11.80 -4.82
N ILE A 43 -7.81 10.60 -4.41
CA ILE A 43 -8.25 9.32 -4.96
C ILE A 43 -9.49 9.00 -4.17
N THR A 44 -10.60 8.97 -4.89
CA THR A 44 -11.73 8.19 -4.44
C THR A 44 -11.48 6.76 -4.89
N TYR A 45 -11.18 5.87 -3.94
CA TYR A 45 -11.07 4.45 -4.24
C TYR A 45 -12.48 3.92 -4.54
N THR A 46 -12.75 3.59 -5.81
CA THR A 46 -14.06 3.11 -6.28
C THR A 46 -14.15 1.59 -6.42
N GLY A 47 -13.10 0.87 -5.98
CA GLY A 47 -13.06 -0.59 -6.02
C GLY A 47 -13.90 -1.23 -4.91
N LYS A 48 -13.80 -2.57 -4.80
CA LYS A 48 -14.46 -3.29 -3.70
C LYS A 48 -13.93 -2.79 -2.36
N PRO A 49 -14.77 -2.63 -1.33
CA PRO A 49 -14.34 -2.15 -0.02
C PRO A 49 -13.02 -2.79 0.45
N LEU A 50 -12.04 -1.99 0.88
CA LEU A 50 -10.71 -2.50 1.22
C LEU A 50 -10.80 -3.54 2.34
N ASN A 51 -11.66 -3.30 3.34
CA ASN A 51 -11.96 -4.28 4.37
C ASN A 51 -12.39 -5.62 3.77
N TYR A 52 -13.25 -5.67 2.75
CA TYR A 52 -13.68 -6.89 2.07
C TYR A 52 -12.53 -7.56 1.32
N ILE A 53 -11.62 -6.79 0.72
CA ILE A 53 -10.45 -7.32 -0.01
C ILE A 53 -9.46 -7.98 0.95
N TYR A 54 -9.19 -7.35 2.10
CA TYR A 54 -8.17 -7.75 3.06
C TYR A 54 -8.71 -8.60 4.23
N HIS A 55 -10.03 -8.72 4.36
CA HIS A 55 -10.67 -9.53 5.40
C HIS A 55 -10.17 -10.98 5.39
N GLY A 56 -9.90 -11.51 6.58
CA GLY A 56 -9.46 -12.90 6.75
C GLY A 56 -8.05 -13.20 6.25
N ARG A 57 -7.29 -12.20 5.78
CA ARG A 57 -5.91 -12.40 5.32
C ARG A 57 -4.87 -12.42 6.46
N GLY A 58 -5.23 -12.04 7.68
CA GLY A 58 -4.28 -11.97 8.81
C GLY A 58 -3.29 -10.80 8.72
N ILE A 59 -3.65 -9.74 7.98
CA ILE A 59 -2.85 -8.52 7.88
C ILE A 59 -3.05 -7.70 9.16
N ILE A 60 -1.95 -7.42 9.86
CA ILE A 60 -1.93 -6.61 11.08
C ILE A 60 -1.17 -5.30 10.84
N LYS A 61 -1.24 -4.38 11.80
CA LYS A 61 -0.53 -3.09 11.75
C LYS A 61 0.97 -3.24 11.45
N HIS A 62 1.62 -4.28 11.97
CA HIS A 62 3.02 -4.57 11.69
C HIS A 62 3.29 -4.78 10.18
N HIS A 63 2.51 -5.65 9.53
CA HIS A 63 2.64 -5.89 8.08
C HIS A 63 2.36 -4.60 7.28
N PHE A 64 1.38 -3.80 7.71
CA PHE A 64 1.10 -2.52 7.06
C PHE A 64 2.28 -1.54 7.21
N ALA A 65 2.88 -1.46 8.39
CA ALA A 65 4.05 -0.62 8.64
C ALA A 65 5.27 -1.04 7.80
N LEU A 66 5.53 -2.34 7.66
CA LEU A 66 6.57 -2.85 6.75
C LEU A 66 6.31 -2.43 5.30
N TYR A 67 5.07 -2.57 4.82
CA TYR A 67 4.68 -2.15 3.47
C TYR A 67 4.91 -0.65 3.25
N VAL A 68 4.54 0.20 4.21
CA VAL A 68 4.78 1.65 4.15
C VAL A 68 6.27 1.99 4.22
N GLY A 69 7.06 1.24 5.01
CA GLY A 69 8.51 1.40 5.07
C GLY A 69 9.19 1.14 3.72
N HIS A 70 8.88 0.03 3.06
CA HIS A 70 9.40 -0.27 1.72
C HIS A 70 9.02 0.78 0.68
N LEU A 71 7.83 1.39 0.84
CA LEU A 71 7.41 2.47 -0.03
C LEU A 71 8.23 3.74 0.21
N LEU A 72 8.43 4.11 1.48
CA LEU A 72 9.24 5.26 1.86
C LEU A 72 10.68 5.11 1.33
N ASP A 73 11.30 3.95 1.55
CA ASP A 73 12.65 3.65 1.04
C ASP A 73 12.72 3.77 -0.48
N THR A 74 11.68 3.30 -1.18
CA THR A 74 11.61 3.40 -2.65
C THR A 74 11.44 4.85 -3.11
N LEU A 75 10.68 5.68 -2.39
CA LEU A 75 10.45 7.08 -2.74
C LEU A 75 11.66 7.97 -2.42
N GLN A 76 12.35 7.72 -1.30
CA GLN A 76 13.59 8.43 -0.94
C GLN A 76 14.73 8.16 -1.92
N GLY A 77 14.73 7.01 -2.59
CA GLY A 77 15.66 6.70 -3.68
C GLY A 77 15.39 7.44 -4.99
N LEU A 78 14.35 8.29 -5.05
CA LEU A 78 13.97 9.08 -6.22
C LEU A 78 14.18 10.57 -5.94
N GLU A 79 14.40 11.36 -6.99
CA GLU A 79 14.51 12.83 -6.91
C GLU A 79 13.12 13.49 -6.73
N ILE A 80 12.35 13.03 -5.74
CA ILE A 80 11.03 13.57 -5.36
C ILE A 80 11.22 14.48 -4.14
N ASP A 81 10.45 15.55 -4.06
CA ASP A 81 10.47 16.48 -2.92
C ASP A 81 10.03 15.78 -1.63
N GLU A 82 10.65 16.13 -0.51
CA GLU A 82 10.34 15.51 0.79
C GLU A 82 8.88 15.74 1.21
N GLN A 83 8.31 16.90 0.88
CA GLN A 83 6.91 17.20 1.16
C GLN A 83 5.97 16.28 0.36
N ASP A 84 6.27 16.04 -0.91
CA ASP A 84 5.49 15.12 -1.74
C ASP A 84 5.55 13.69 -1.19
N VAL A 85 6.72 13.25 -0.69
CA VAL A 85 6.87 11.95 -0.03
C VAL A 85 5.98 11.89 1.23
N GLN A 86 6.02 12.90 2.09
CA GLN A 86 5.20 12.94 3.30
C GLN A 86 3.69 12.94 2.99
N ASP A 87 3.27 13.64 1.95
CA ASP A 87 1.87 13.71 1.53
C ASP A 87 1.37 12.35 1.02
N ILE A 88 2.19 11.66 0.21
CA ILE A 88 1.89 10.30 -0.27
C ILE A 88 1.75 9.33 0.91
N ILE A 89 2.71 9.33 1.85
CA ILE A 89 2.71 8.43 3.01
C ILE A 89 1.52 8.72 3.93
N SER A 90 1.26 9.99 4.25
CA SER A 90 0.13 10.41 5.09
C SER A 90 -1.19 9.92 4.52
N ARG A 91 -1.32 9.99 3.20
CA ARG A 91 -2.52 9.55 2.50
C ARG A 91 -2.67 8.04 2.42
N ILE A 92 -1.58 7.29 2.37
CA ILE A 92 -1.67 5.82 2.43
C ILE A 92 -2.04 5.36 3.84
N ASN A 93 -1.54 6.05 4.86
CA ASN A 93 -1.86 5.77 6.26
C ASN A 93 -3.36 5.91 6.59
N THR A 94 -4.13 6.69 5.82
CA THR A 94 -5.59 6.78 6.04
C THR A 94 -6.32 5.46 5.75
N PHE A 95 -5.74 4.57 4.96
CA PHE A 95 -6.31 3.26 4.65
C PHE A 95 -5.90 2.17 5.67
N ALA A 96 -5.04 2.48 6.64
CA ALA A 96 -4.47 1.50 7.56
C ALA A 96 -5.54 0.73 8.35
N ASP A 97 -6.56 1.42 8.86
CA ASP A 97 -7.61 0.82 9.68
C ASP A 97 -8.50 -0.12 8.84
N GLU A 98 -8.84 0.28 7.61
CA GLU A 98 -9.61 -0.54 6.68
C GLU A 98 -8.85 -1.80 6.24
N ILE A 99 -7.53 -1.69 6.01
CA ILE A 99 -6.68 -2.79 5.54
C ILE A 99 -6.38 -3.79 6.66
N THR A 100 -6.14 -3.30 7.87
CA THR A 100 -5.82 -4.14 9.04
C THR A 100 -7.07 -4.73 9.69
N GLY A 101 -8.26 -4.44 9.17
CA GLY A 101 -9.51 -4.98 9.67
C GLY A 101 -9.92 -4.41 11.02
N ILE A 102 -9.32 -3.31 11.46
CA ILE A 102 -9.85 -2.53 12.59
C ILE A 102 -11.05 -1.77 12.04
N SER A 103 -12.18 -2.47 11.95
CA SER A 103 -13.45 -1.79 11.89
C SER A 103 -13.57 -1.06 13.22
N GLY A 104 -13.41 0.26 13.22
CA GLY A 104 -13.99 1.09 14.26
C GLY A 104 -15.48 0.75 14.27
N SER A 105 -15.88 -0.12 15.19
CA SER A 105 -17.26 -0.20 15.63
C SER A 105 -17.55 1.16 16.26
N VAL A 106 -18.01 2.09 15.45
CA VAL A 106 -18.77 3.23 15.95
C VAL A 106 -20.13 2.62 16.32
N GLY A 107 -20.23 2.27 17.60
CA GLY A 107 -21.53 2.05 18.26
C GLY A 107 -22.27 3.37 18.47
#